data_AF-A0A349L1Y6-F1
#
_entry.id   AF-A0A349L1Y6-F1
#
_cell.length_a   1.000
_cell.length_b   1.000
_cell.length_c   1.000
_cell.angle_alpha   90.00
_cell.angle_beta   90.00
_cell.angle_gamma   90.00
#
_symmetry.space_group_name_H-M   'P 1'
#
loop_
_entity.id
_entity.type
_entity.pdbx_description
1 polymer ?
#
loop_
_entity_poly.entity_id
_entity_poly.type
_entity_poly.pdbx_seq_one_letter_code
_entity_poly.pdbx_strand_id
1 'polypeptide(L)'
;MRCFDPDFALWGLGTPEVEAALRRFLLGQGKIELVAHDNTHLERYCPRFLRLLKDFSHAIECRVTNRSLRQLTDSFCIADEVHIVRRFHCAHLRGEAAFDSPDATSVSAERFAGIWTETEAGLHAGISGL
;
A
#
# COMPACT_ATOMS: atom_id res chain seq x y z
N MET A 1 -3.41 3.57 -7.67
CA MET A 1 -2.64 2.40 -7.21
C MET A 1 -3.23 1.92 -5.90
N ARG A 2 -3.49 0.61 -5.79
CA ARG A 2 -4.17 -0.02 -4.65
C ARG A 2 -3.31 -1.14 -4.10
N CYS A 3 -3.01 -1.12 -2.82
CA CYS A 3 -1.99 -1.96 -2.21
C CYS A 3 -2.45 -2.57 -0.89
N PHE A 4 -2.22 -3.87 -0.71
CA PHE A 4 -2.41 -4.55 0.55
C PHE A 4 -1.12 -5.28 0.94
N ASP A 5 -0.70 -5.11 2.19
CA ASP A 5 0.37 -5.89 2.82
C ASP A 5 0.18 -5.83 4.35
N PRO A 6 0.40 -6.91 5.10
CA PRO A 6 0.28 -6.88 6.56
C PRO A 6 1.02 -5.72 7.27
N ASP A 7 2.23 -5.35 6.84
CA ASP A 7 3.03 -4.30 7.49
C ASP A 7 3.89 -3.44 6.55
N PHE A 8 3.90 -3.76 5.25
CA PHE A 8 4.71 -3.14 4.20
C PHE A 8 6.25 -3.22 4.38
N ALA A 9 6.75 -4.07 5.27
CA ALA A 9 8.19 -4.12 5.60
C ALA A 9 9.09 -4.46 4.41
N LEU A 10 8.59 -5.27 3.46
CA LEU A 10 9.35 -5.69 2.28
C LEU A 10 9.12 -4.80 1.04
N TRP A 11 8.41 -3.68 1.17
CA TRP A 11 8.14 -2.77 0.05
C TRP A 11 9.15 -1.63 -0.10
N GLY A 12 10.07 -1.49 0.85
CA GLY A 12 11.11 -0.47 0.78
C GLY A 12 10.57 0.97 0.85
N LEU A 13 9.40 1.20 1.43
CA LEU A 13 8.78 2.54 1.53
C LEU A 13 9.66 3.56 2.29
N GLY A 14 10.64 3.11 3.07
CA GLY A 14 11.64 3.97 3.72
C GLY A 14 12.85 4.35 2.85
N THR A 15 12.98 3.78 1.65
CA THR A 15 14.15 3.97 0.77
C THR A 15 14.03 5.25 -0.08
N PRO A 16 15.16 5.91 -0.43
CA PRO A 16 15.13 7.08 -1.31
C PRO A 16 14.66 6.75 -2.73
N GLU A 17 14.96 5.55 -3.23
CA GLU A 17 14.56 5.12 -4.58
C GLU A 17 13.03 5.01 -4.71
N VAL A 18 12.39 4.38 -3.73
CA VAL A 18 10.92 4.24 -3.70
C VAL A 18 10.25 5.59 -3.45
N GLU A 19 10.79 6.43 -2.57
CA GLU A 19 10.23 7.78 -2.36
C GLU A 19 10.25 8.63 -3.64
N ALA A 20 11.36 8.62 -4.39
CA ALA A 20 11.47 9.34 -5.65
C ALA A 20 10.45 8.81 -6.69
N ALA A 21 10.28 7.50 -6.77
CA ALA A 21 9.32 6.87 -7.68
C ALA A 21 7.87 7.24 -7.33
N LEU A 22 7.49 7.13 -6.05
CA LEU A 22 6.13 7.48 -5.59
C LEU A 22 5.87 8.98 -5.72
N ARG A 23 6.84 9.85 -5.42
CA ARG A 23 6.69 11.29 -5.61
C ARG A 23 6.43 11.63 -7.08
N ARG A 24 7.16 11.03 -8.02
CA ARG A 24 6.92 11.22 -9.46
C ARG A 24 5.52 10.77 -9.85
N PHE A 25 5.07 9.62 -9.34
CA PHE A 25 3.71 9.11 -9.58
C PHE A 25 2.63 10.08 -9.06
N LEU A 26 2.78 10.60 -7.83
CA LEU A 26 1.84 11.53 -7.21
C LEU A 26 1.82 12.90 -7.90
N LEU A 27 2.98 13.41 -8.34
CA LEU A 27 3.05 14.63 -9.16
C LEU A 27 2.33 14.46 -10.50
N GLY A 28 2.28 13.23 -11.02
CA GLY A 28 1.48 12.84 -12.19
C GLY A 28 -0.01 12.62 -11.91
N GLN A 29 -0.54 13.15 -10.80
CA GLN A 29 -1.93 12.96 -10.35
C GLN A 29 -2.30 11.53 -9.96
N GLY A 30 -1.29 10.67 -9.74
CA GLY A 30 -1.50 9.34 -9.18
C GLY A 30 -2.12 9.40 -7.79
N LYS A 31 -2.91 8.38 -7.46
CA LYS A 31 -3.48 8.17 -6.11
C LYS A 31 -3.02 6.84 -5.53
N ILE A 32 -2.83 6.80 -4.22
CA ILE A 32 -2.37 5.62 -3.49
C ILE A 32 -3.38 5.28 -2.41
N GLU A 33 -3.90 4.06 -2.45
CA GLU A 33 -4.72 3.45 -1.41
C GLU A 33 -3.92 2.31 -0.79
N LEU A 34 -3.55 2.44 0.48
CA LEU A 34 -2.74 1.46 1.22
C LEU A 34 -3.56 0.86 2.36
N VAL A 35 -3.57 -0.47 2.44
CA VAL A 35 -4.17 -1.18 3.57
C VAL A 35 -3.13 -2.05 4.24
N ALA A 36 -2.97 -1.89 5.56
CA ALA A 36 -2.12 -2.72 6.39
C ALA A 36 -2.88 -3.37 7.56
N HIS A 37 -2.31 -4.41 8.17
CA HIS A 37 -2.78 -4.86 9.49
C HIS A 37 -2.25 -3.97 10.60
N ASP A 38 -1.03 -3.46 10.44
CA ASP A 38 -0.34 -2.61 11.39
C ASP A 38 0.60 -1.62 10.65
N ASN A 39 0.52 -0.35 11.01
CA ASN A 39 1.37 0.70 10.44
C ASN A 39 2.67 0.95 11.23
N THR A 40 2.91 0.22 12.31
CA THR A 40 4.08 0.38 13.19
C THR A 40 5.40 0.36 12.42
N HIS A 41 5.53 -0.48 11.39
CA HIS A 41 6.74 -0.50 10.56
C HIS A 41 6.93 0.82 9.81
N LEU A 42 5.86 1.35 9.20
CA LEU A 42 5.88 2.60 8.45
C LEU A 42 6.22 3.78 9.36
N GLU A 43 5.62 3.83 10.55
CA GLU A 43 5.87 4.87 11.55
C GLU A 43 7.32 4.90 12.01
N ARG A 44 7.91 3.73 12.28
CA ARG A 44 9.26 3.63 12.87
C ARG A 44 10.38 3.70 11.85
N TYR A 45 10.18 3.12 10.67
CA TYR A 45 11.27 2.84 9.73
C TYR A 45 11.11 3.52 8.37
N CYS A 46 9.98 4.17 8.10
CA CYS A 46 9.71 4.81 6.82
C CYS A 46 9.50 6.33 6.91
N PRO A 47 10.41 7.13 7.52
CA PRO A 47 10.23 8.57 7.67
C PRO A 47 10.10 9.31 6.32
N ARG A 48 10.69 8.78 5.25
CA ARG A 48 10.54 9.30 3.88
C ARG A 48 9.10 9.16 3.37
N PHE A 49 8.49 7.99 3.61
CA PHE A 49 7.08 7.77 3.30
C PHE A 49 6.16 8.66 4.14
N LEU A 50 6.43 8.85 5.43
CA LEU A 50 5.65 9.76 6.27
C LEU A 50 5.69 11.21 5.76
N ARG A 51 6.85 11.67 5.28
CA ARG A 51 6.96 12.99 4.63
C ARG A 51 6.16 13.05 3.32
N LEU A 52 6.19 11.97 2.53
CA LEU A 52 5.38 11.87 1.31
C LEU A 52 3.88 11.91 1.62
N LEU A 53 3.43 11.17 2.63
CA LEU A 53 2.05 11.19 3.14
C LEU A 53 1.63 12.60 3.59
N LYS A 54 2.53 13.35 4.23
CA LYS A 54 2.28 14.74 4.61
C LYS A 54 2.14 15.66 3.39
N ASP A 55 3.06 15.56 2.42
CA ASP A 55 3.08 16.42 1.23
C ASP A 55 1.88 16.13 0.29
N PHE A 56 1.41 14.88 0.27
CA PHE A 56 0.38 14.37 -0.64
C PHE A 56 -0.81 13.76 0.10
N SER A 57 -1.21 14.35 1.23
CA SER A 57 -2.32 13.85 2.07
C SER A 57 -3.67 13.78 1.36
N HIS A 58 -3.83 14.53 0.27
CA HIS A 58 -5.02 14.52 -0.60
C HIS A 58 -5.02 13.38 -1.62
N ALA A 59 -3.89 12.68 -1.81
CA ALA A 59 -3.69 11.66 -2.83
C ALA A 59 -3.20 10.32 -2.25
N ILE A 60 -2.94 10.24 -0.96
CA ILE A 60 -2.55 9.01 -0.25
C ILE A 60 -3.55 8.77 0.87
N GLU A 61 -4.19 7.61 0.86
CA GLU A 61 -5.06 7.14 1.93
C GLU A 61 -4.50 5.83 2.50
N CYS A 62 -4.15 5.83 3.79
CA CYS A 62 -3.73 4.63 4.49
C CYS A 62 -4.84 4.19 5.44
N ARG A 63 -5.17 2.90 5.40
CA ARG A 63 -6.16 2.28 6.28
C ARG A 63 -5.58 1.07 7.00
N VAL A 64 -6.19 0.73 8.12
CA VAL A 64 -5.84 -0.46 8.90
C VAL A 64 -7.00 -1.45 8.87
N THR A 65 -6.69 -2.72 8.69
CA THR A 65 -7.71 -3.77 8.75
C THR A 65 -8.21 -3.98 10.18
N ASN A 66 -9.48 -4.33 10.32
CA ASN A 66 -10.02 -4.84 11.58
C ASN A 66 -9.41 -6.21 11.96
N ARG A 67 -9.74 -6.72 13.16
CA ARG A 67 -9.19 -7.99 13.68
C ARG A 67 -9.57 -9.20 12.81
N SER A 68 -10.75 -9.22 12.21
CA SER A 68 -11.27 -10.35 11.41
C SER A 68 -10.56 -10.53 10.07
N LEU A 69 -9.68 -9.62 9.67
CA LEU A 69 -8.86 -9.73 8.47
C LEU A 69 -7.38 -10.00 8.75
N ARG A 70 -6.94 -10.06 10.02
CA ARG A 70 -5.51 -10.23 10.36
C ARG A 70 -4.92 -11.59 10.01
N GLN A 71 -5.75 -12.57 9.64
CA GLN A 71 -5.32 -13.86 9.11
C GLN A 71 -4.86 -13.79 7.64
N LEU A 72 -5.13 -12.69 6.93
CA LEU A 72 -4.67 -12.53 5.56
C LEU A 72 -3.15 -12.34 5.56
N THR A 73 -2.45 -13.08 4.72
CA THR A 73 -0.98 -13.08 4.71
C THR A 73 -0.38 -12.83 3.35
N ASP A 74 -1.18 -12.72 2.29
CA ASP A 74 -0.67 -12.34 0.97
C ASP A 74 -0.34 -10.84 0.91
N SER A 75 0.24 -10.41 -0.20
CA SER A 75 0.67 -9.03 -0.39
C SER A 75 0.60 -8.69 -1.86
N PHE A 76 0.04 -7.55 -2.22
CA PHE A 76 -0.08 -7.16 -3.62
C PHE A 76 -0.24 -5.65 -3.83
N CYS A 77 0.10 -5.22 -5.03
CA CYS A 77 -0.11 -3.87 -5.55
C CYS A 77 -0.72 -3.96 -6.94
N ILE A 78 -1.77 -3.19 -7.18
CA ILE A 78 -2.45 -3.05 -8.47
C ILE A 78 -2.30 -1.60 -8.96
N ALA A 79 -1.89 -1.44 -10.21
CA ALA A 79 -1.84 -0.15 -10.89
C ALA A 79 -2.64 -0.18 -12.18
N ASP A 80 -3.41 0.88 -12.41
CA ASP A 80 -4.21 1.15 -13.61
C ASP A 80 -5.15 0.00 -14.04
N GLU A 81 -5.53 -0.86 -13.10
CA GLU A 81 -6.34 -2.07 -13.32
C GLU A 81 -5.72 -3.10 -14.30
N VAL A 82 -4.48 -2.90 -14.74
CA VAL A 82 -3.82 -3.79 -15.73
C VAL A 82 -2.44 -4.27 -15.30
N HIS A 83 -1.87 -3.70 -14.23
CA HIS A 83 -0.58 -4.10 -13.69
C HIS A 83 -0.74 -4.64 -12.29
N ILE A 84 -0.09 -5.75 -11.99
CA ILE A 84 -0.05 -6.34 -10.65
C ILE A 84 1.33 -6.88 -10.30
N VAL A 85 1.74 -6.66 -9.06
CA VAL A 85 2.81 -7.40 -8.40
C VAL A 85 2.22 -8.00 -7.13
N ARG A 86 2.40 -9.31 -6.92
CA ARG A 86 1.88 -10.02 -5.76
C ARG A 86 2.86 -11.03 -5.19
N ARG A 87 2.82 -11.24 -3.88
CA ARG A 87 3.45 -12.35 -3.15
C ARG A 87 2.35 -13.21 -2.55
N PHE A 88 2.51 -14.52 -2.62
CA PHE A 88 1.52 -15.46 -2.05
C PHE A 88 1.55 -15.48 -0.52
N HIS A 89 2.63 -14.96 0.07
CA HIS A 89 2.77 -14.75 1.50
C HIS A 89 3.73 -13.57 1.75
N CYS A 90 3.42 -12.70 2.71
CA CYS A 90 4.10 -11.44 2.98
C CYS A 90 5.57 -11.65 3.37
N ALA A 91 5.85 -12.72 4.13
CA ALA A 91 7.20 -13.09 4.58
C ALA A 91 8.05 -13.82 3.52
N HIS A 92 7.52 -14.11 2.33
CA HIS A 92 8.23 -14.88 1.30
C HIS A 92 8.30 -14.10 -0.01
N LEU A 93 9.47 -14.07 -0.64
CA LEU A 93 9.66 -13.38 -1.92
C LEU A 93 9.03 -14.11 -3.13
N ARG A 94 8.45 -15.30 -2.92
CA ARG A 94 7.78 -16.04 -3.99
C ARG A 94 6.49 -15.31 -4.37
N GLY A 95 6.38 -14.98 -5.65
CA GLY A 95 5.28 -14.18 -6.16
C GLY A 95 5.22 -14.18 -7.67
N GLU A 96 4.47 -13.21 -8.18
CA GLU A 96 4.20 -13.02 -9.60
C GLU A 96 4.13 -11.52 -9.90
N ALA A 97 4.57 -11.15 -11.10
CA ALA A 97 4.29 -9.85 -11.68
C ALA A 97 3.67 -10.06 -13.06
N ALA A 98 2.56 -9.37 -13.31
CA ALA A 98 1.91 -9.34 -14.61
C ALA A 98 1.66 -7.88 -14.99
N PHE A 99 1.89 -7.54 -16.25
CA PHE A 99 1.77 -6.19 -16.77
C PHE A 99 0.89 -6.21 -18.00
N ASP A 100 0.08 -5.16 -18.18
CA ASP A 100 -0.85 -5.02 -19.30
C ASP A 100 -1.81 -6.23 -19.42
N SER A 101 -2.25 -6.74 -18.27
CA SER A 101 -3.08 -7.92 -18.14
C SER A 101 -4.23 -7.65 -17.17
N PRO A 102 -5.38 -7.12 -17.67
CA PRO A 102 -6.56 -6.88 -16.86
C PRO A 102 -7.06 -8.16 -16.16
N ASP A 103 -6.97 -9.31 -16.81
CA ASP A 103 -7.42 -10.58 -16.24
C ASP A 103 -6.60 -10.97 -15.00
N ALA A 104 -5.30 -10.65 -14.99
CA ALA A 104 -4.42 -10.92 -13.85
C ALA A 104 -4.72 -10.05 -12.62
N THR A 105 -5.36 -8.88 -12.80
CA THR A 105 -5.67 -7.96 -11.70
C THR A 105 -7.03 -8.26 -11.05
N SER A 106 -7.98 -8.82 -11.81
CA SER A 106 -9.39 -9.00 -11.46
C SER A 106 -9.62 -9.53 -10.03
N VAL A 107 -9.04 -10.69 -9.70
CA VAL A 107 -9.19 -11.35 -8.39
C VAL A 107 -8.66 -10.47 -7.25
N SER A 108 -7.48 -9.88 -7.43
CA SER A 108 -6.88 -9.02 -6.40
C SER A 108 -7.61 -7.69 -6.28
N ALA A 109 -8.20 -7.17 -7.35
CA ALA A 109 -9.01 -5.94 -7.36
C ALA A 109 -10.31 -6.12 -6.56
N GLU A 110 -11.04 -7.22 -6.80
CA GLU A 110 -12.24 -7.58 -6.04
C GLU A 110 -11.88 -7.80 -4.57
N ARG A 111 -10.80 -8.54 -4.32
CA ARG A 111 -10.32 -8.79 -2.97
C ARG A 111 -9.93 -7.50 -2.24
N PHE A 112 -9.26 -6.57 -2.91
CA PHE A 112 -8.94 -5.27 -2.34
C PHE A 112 -10.21 -4.50 -1.96
N ALA A 113 -11.23 -4.49 -2.82
CA ALA A 113 -12.50 -3.84 -2.52
C ALA A 113 -13.16 -4.43 -1.26
N GLY A 114 -13.17 -5.75 -1.10
CA GLY A 114 -13.69 -6.41 0.10
C GLY A 114 -12.86 -6.16 1.37
N ILE A 115 -11.54 -6.06 1.24
CA ILE A 115 -10.68 -5.64 2.36
C ILE A 115 -10.99 -4.20 2.73
N TRP A 116 -11.09 -3.31 1.75
CA TRP A 116 -11.26 -1.86 1.94
C TRP A 116 -12.55 -1.52 2.69
N THR A 117 -13.63 -2.27 2.49
CA THR A 117 -14.90 -2.06 3.23
C THR A 117 -14.79 -2.40 4.71
N GLU A 118 -13.82 -3.23 5.10
CA GLU A 118 -13.61 -3.77 6.44
C GLU A 118 -12.38 -3.15 7.13
N THR A 119 -12.14 -1.87 6.85
CA THR A 119 -10.98 -1.12 7.36
C THR A 119 -11.37 0.16 8.10
N GLU A 120 -10.48 0.59 8.96
CA GLU A 120 -10.55 1.84 9.70
C GLU A 120 -9.48 2.83 9.20
N ALA A 121 -9.65 4.12 9.51
CA ALA A 121 -8.64 5.13 9.19
C ALA A 121 -7.31 4.77 9.85
N GLY A 122 -6.23 4.75 9.05
CA GLY A 122 -4.89 4.41 9.49
C GLY A 122 -4.01 5.64 9.63
N LEU A 123 -2.77 5.51 9.13
CA LEU A 123 -1.84 6.63 9.03
C LEU A 123 -2.47 7.77 8.23
N HIS A 124 -2.47 8.95 8.84
CA HIS A 124 -2.87 10.18 8.18
C HIS A 124 -1.78 11.21 8.41
N ALA A 125 -1.81 12.29 7.63
CA ALA A 125 -0.94 13.44 7.85
C ALA A 125 -1.33 14.15 9.16
N GLY A 126 -1.01 13.53 10.29
CA GLY A 126 -1.12 14.12 11.62
C GLY A 126 -0.01 15.15 11.80
N ILE A 127 -0.40 16.34 12.24
CA ILE A 127 0.48 17.46 12.56
C ILE A 127 1.49 16.99 13.61
N SER A 128 2.74 16.76 13.21
CA SER A 128 3.85 16.73 14.17
C SER A 128 3.95 18.13 14.75
N GLY A 129 3.34 18.34 15.91
CA GLY A 129 3.27 19.63 16.57
C GLY A 129 2.57 19.52 17.92
N LEU A 130 3.29 18.97 18.90
CA LEU A 130 3.69 19.64 20.14
C LEU A 130 4.76 18.80 20.85
#